data_AF-A0A9D9R3F1-F1
#
_entry.id   AF-A0A9D9R3F1-F1
#
_cell.length_a   1.000
_cell.length_b   1.000
_cell.length_c   1.000
_cell.angle_alpha   90.00
_cell.angle_beta   90.00
_cell.angle_gamma   90.00
#
_symmetry.space_group_name_H-M   'P 1'
#
loop_
_entity.id
_entity.type
_entity.pdbx_description
1 polymer ?
#
loop_
_entity_poly.entity_id
_entity_poly.type
_entity_poly.pdbx_seq_one_letter_code
_entity_poly.pdbx_strand_id
1 'polypeptide(L)'
;AEATGQLTFVQSGSGLVTKVDFPTLLKLKGDRNVAVNKAELVFEAEDGADLNQTLGQLTLLQVDGNNKPLRNSYGLGYVLSEGGSGVQTASYNAYNRTYTFNVTTELQSILNGRKVNNGFLLTPTPTTSSTGYTKMLSETARFTSLKALKTKIRIYYSFIAK
;
A
#
# COMPACT_ATOMS: atom_id res chain seq x y z
N ALA A 1 -9.64 7.45 13.59
CA ALA A 1 -10.64 6.57 12.93
C ALA A 1 -12.08 6.88 13.36
N GLU A 2 -12.31 7.68 14.41
CA GLU A 2 -13.65 7.93 14.96
C GLU A 2 -14.47 8.97 14.17
N ALA A 3 -13.81 9.91 13.48
CA ALA A 3 -14.49 10.98 12.73
C ALA A 3 -15.02 10.58 11.33
N THR A 4 -14.69 9.38 10.81
CA THR A 4 -15.02 8.97 9.42
C THR A 4 -15.91 7.72 9.33
N GLY A 5 -16.56 7.33 10.43
CA GLY A 5 -17.45 6.15 10.43
C GLY A 5 -16.72 4.83 10.14
N GLN A 6 -15.43 4.72 10.46
CA GLN A 6 -14.57 3.54 10.19
C GLN A 6 -14.25 3.31 8.70
N LEU A 7 -14.50 4.30 7.86
CA LEU A 7 -14.09 4.34 6.46
C LEU A 7 -12.82 5.17 6.27
N THR A 8 -12.00 4.77 5.30
CA THR A 8 -10.86 5.53 4.80
C THR A 8 -11.01 5.70 3.30
N PHE A 9 -10.64 6.86 2.78
CA PHE A 9 -10.90 7.21 1.39
C PHE A 9 -9.60 7.42 0.66
N VAL A 10 -9.54 6.88 -0.56
CA VAL A 10 -8.47 7.20 -1.51
C VAL A 10 -9.14 7.86 -2.70
N GLN A 11 -8.78 9.11 -2.99
CA GLN A 11 -9.40 9.88 -4.07
C GLN A 11 -8.32 10.34 -5.06
N SER A 12 -8.65 10.23 -6.34
CA SER A 12 -7.87 10.86 -7.40
C SER A 12 -8.16 12.37 -7.43
N GLY A 13 -7.11 13.20 -7.38
CA GLY A 13 -7.19 14.65 -7.69
C GLY A 13 -7.20 15.61 -6.51
N SER A 14 -7.68 15.19 -5.35
CA SER A 14 -7.64 15.98 -4.11
C SER A 14 -6.41 15.71 -3.24
N GLY A 15 -5.61 14.68 -3.59
CA GLY A 15 -4.46 14.26 -2.79
C GLY A 15 -4.83 13.47 -1.53
N LEU A 16 -6.08 13.04 -1.37
CA LEU A 16 -6.48 12.15 -0.28
C LEU A 16 -5.89 10.75 -0.48
N VAL A 17 -4.96 10.41 0.41
CA VAL A 17 -4.22 9.15 0.44
C VAL A 17 -4.37 8.53 1.82
N THR A 18 -4.40 7.20 1.88
CA THR A 18 -4.54 6.48 3.15
C THR A 18 -3.16 6.01 3.61
N LYS A 19 -2.75 6.41 4.81
CA LYS A 19 -1.54 5.88 5.44
C LYS A 19 -1.83 4.54 6.13
N VAL A 20 -0.90 3.61 5.97
CA VAL A 20 -0.97 2.28 6.56
C VAL A 20 0.29 2.04 7.36
N ASP A 21 0.12 1.84 8.67
CA ASP A 21 1.20 1.61 9.62
C ASP A 21 1.20 0.17 10.14
N PHE A 22 2.39 -0.36 10.43
CA PHE A 22 2.57 -1.70 10.98
C PHE A 22 3.25 -1.65 12.35
N PRO A 23 2.60 -1.10 13.39
CA PRO A 23 3.25 -0.80 14.67
C PRO A 23 3.78 -2.05 15.39
N THR A 24 3.21 -3.22 15.10
CA THR A 24 3.57 -4.50 15.73
C THR A 24 4.41 -5.40 14.84
N LEU A 25 4.78 -5.00 13.62
CA LEU A 25 5.52 -5.84 12.69
C LEU A 25 6.86 -6.31 13.26
N LEU A 26 7.61 -5.41 13.91
CA LEU A 26 8.90 -5.76 14.51
C LEU A 26 8.77 -6.73 15.69
N LYS A 27 7.59 -6.80 16.32
CA LYS A 27 7.32 -7.79 17.37
C LYS A 27 7.22 -9.22 16.81
N LEU A 28 6.98 -9.38 15.50
CA LEU A 28 6.92 -10.68 14.84
C LEU A 28 8.23 -11.46 14.96
N LYS A 29 9.37 -10.78 14.86
CA LYS A 29 10.67 -11.44 14.93
C LYS A 29 11.14 -11.74 16.35
N GLY A 30 10.73 -10.92 17.33
CA GLY A 30 11.27 -10.99 18.69
C GLY A 30 12.80 -11.01 18.66
N ASP A 31 13.40 -12.02 19.30
CA ASP A 31 14.85 -12.24 19.31
C ASP A 31 15.35 -13.21 18.22
N ARG A 32 14.45 -13.68 17.35
CA ARG A 32 14.75 -14.67 16.31
C ARG A 32 14.83 -14.01 14.94
N ASN A 33 15.54 -14.67 14.04
CA ASN A 33 15.50 -14.32 12.63
C ASN A 33 14.23 -14.92 12.01
N VAL A 34 13.56 -14.14 11.16
CA VAL A 34 12.32 -14.53 10.48
C VAL A 34 12.51 -14.43 8.97
N ALA A 35 12.17 -15.52 8.28
CA ALA A 35 12.02 -15.55 6.84
C ALA A 35 10.53 -15.40 6.49
N VAL A 36 10.19 -14.35 5.75
CA VAL A 36 8.87 -14.10 5.19
C VAL A 36 8.80 -14.83 3.85
N ASN A 37 7.98 -15.87 3.79
CA ASN A 37 7.77 -16.65 2.57
C ASN A 37 6.74 -15.97 1.66
N LYS A 38 5.73 -15.36 2.26
CA LYS A 38 4.71 -14.57 1.55
C LYS A 38 4.07 -13.56 2.49
N ALA A 39 3.86 -12.35 2.02
CA ALA A 39 3.05 -11.35 2.72
C ALA A 39 2.06 -10.66 1.78
N GLU A 40 0.80 -10.63 2.17
CA GLU A 40 -0.27 -9.97 1.42
C GLU A 40 -0.93 -8.89 2.27
N LEU A 41 -0.99 -7.68 1.74
CA LEU A 41 -1.77 -6.58 2.31
C LEU A 41 -3.08 -6.46 1.54
N VAL A 42 -4.20 -6.67 2.24
CA VAL A 42 -5.54 -6.73 1.65
C VAL A 42 -6.39 -5.59 2.18
N PHE A 43 -6.86 -4.75 1.26
CA PHE A 43 -7.84 -3.70 1.53
C PHE A 43 -9.21 -4.13 1.04
N GLU A 44 -10.24 -3.97 1.86
CA GLU A 44 -11.63 -4.26 1.49
C GLU A 44 -12.36 -2.93 1.21
N ALA A 45 -13.04 -2.84 0.06
CA ALA A 45 -13.90 -1.71 -0.27
C ALA A 45 -15.22 -1.76 0.52
N GLU A 46 -15.90 -0.62 0.61
CA GLU A 46 -17.21 -0.51 1.24
C GLU A 46 -18.27 -1.41 0.57
N ASP A 47 -19.28 -1.86 1.35
CA ASP A 47 -20.41 -2.58 0.79
C ASP A 47 -21.29 -1.62 -0.03
N GLY A 48 -21.65 -2.01 -1.26
CA GLY A 48 -22.45 -1.16 -2.13
C GLY A 48 -21.69 -0.02 -2.83
N ALA A 49 -20.35 -0.06 -2.83
CA ALA A 49 -19.53 0.92 -3.55
C ALA A 49 -19.92 0.98 -5.04
N ASP A 50 -20.17 2.19 -5.55
CA ASP A 50 -20.46 2.44 -6.96
C ASP A 50 -19.23 2.06 -7.81
N LEU A 51 -19.38 1.07 -8.68
CA LEU A 51 -18.31 0.59 -9.55
C LEU A 51 -17.82 1.67 -10.53
N ASN A 52 -18.68 2.63 -10.88
CA ASN A 52 -18.29 3.76 -11.73
C ASN A 52 -17.36 4.73 -11.00
N GLN A 53 -17.47 4.81 -9.67
CA GLN A 53 -16.65 5.69 -8.84
C GLN A 53 -15.41 4.99 -8.27
N THR A 54 -15.50 3.68 -8.05
CA THR A 54 -14.40 2.85 -7.52
C THR A 54 -13.19 2.91 -8.44
N LEU A 55 -12.01 3.16 -7.87
CA LEU A 55 -10.75 3.19 -8.63
C LEU A 55 -10.38 1.78 -9.11
N GLY A 56 -10.11 1.61 -10.40
CA GLY A 56 -9.77 0.29 -10.96
C GLY A 56 -8.45 -0.27 -10.41
N GLN A 57 -7.52 0.60 -10.02
CA GLN A 57 -6.20 0.22 -9.57
C GLN A 57 -5.64 1.20 -8.52
N LEU A 58 -4.93 0.65 -7.55
CA LEU A 58 -4.23 1.38 -6.50
C LEU A 58 -2.74 1.01 -6.47
N THR A 59 -1.91 1.88 -5.93
CA THR A 59 -0.48 1.66 -5.70
C THR A 59 -0.06 2.07 -4.28
N LEU A 60 1.11 1.58 -3.85
CA LEU A 60 1.72 1.91 -2.56
C LEU A 60 2.97 2.78 -2.77
N LEU A 61 3.00 3.92 -2.09
CA LEU A 61 4.19 4.77 -1.97
C LEU A 61 4.93 4.47 -0.67
N GLN A 62 6.26 4.54 -0.75
CA GLN A 62 7.12 4.56 0.43
C GLN A 62 7.13 5.95 1.05
N VAL A 63 7.29 6.01 2.36
CA VAL A 63 7.31 7.27 3.13
C VAL A 63 8.54 7.42 4.02
N ASP A 64 8.92 8.68 4.25
CA ASP A 64 9.88 9.04 5.29
C ASP A 64 9.25 9.06 6.69
N GLY A 65 10.07 9.35 7.71
CA GLY A 65 9.62 9.47 9.10
C GLY A 65 8.68 10.65 9.36
N ASN A 66 8.50 11.55 8.39
CA ASN A 66 7.56 12.68 8.44
C ASN A 66 6.26 12.40 7.66
N ASN A 67 6.02 11.14 7.27
CA ASN A 67 4.87 10.71 6.47
C ASN A 67 4.78 11.34 5.08
N LYS A 68 5.92 11.81 4.55
CA LYS A 68 5.98 12.35 3.18
C LYS A 68 6.39 11.24 2.22
N PRO A 69 5.79 11.18 1.01
CA PRO A 69 6.26 10.27 -0.03
C PRO A 69 7.76 10.46 -0.26
N LEU A 70 8.52 9.37 -0.27
CA LEU A 70 9.92 9.43 -0.64
C LEU A 70 10.05 9.96 -2.05
N ARG A 71 11.09 10.76 -2.29
CA ARG A 71 11.47 11.24 -3.62
C ARG A 71 12.94 10.93 -3.86
N ASN A 72 13.24 10.42 -5.04
CA ASN A 72 14.61 10.24 -5.52
C ASN A 72 14.79 11.00 -6.84
N SER A 73 15.99 10.93 -7.42
CA SER A 73 16.32 11.61 -8.68
C SER A 73 15.41 11.20 -9.86
N TYR A 74 14.68 10.08 -9.73
CA TYR A 74 13.81 9.50 -10.75
C TYR A 74 12.31 9.69 -10.44
N GLY A 75 11.95 10.40 -9.37
CA GLY A 75 10.56 10.70 -9.01
C GLY A 75 10.16 10.17 -7.63
N LEU A 76 8.91 9.74 -7.48
CA LEU A 76 8.37 9.22 -6.23
C LEU A 76 8.92 7.82 -5.92
N GLY A 77 9.13 7.52 -4.64
CA GLY A 77 9.51 6.19 -4.15
C GLY A 77 8.29 5.28 -4.04
N TYR A 78 8.23 4.27 -4.91
CA TYR A 78 7.15 3.29 -4.93
C TYR A 78 7.57 1.98 -4.26
N VAL A 79 6.58 1.21 -3.80
CA VAL A 79 6.77 -0.22 -3.56
C VAL A 79 6.92 -0.90 -4.93
N LEU A 80 7.98 -1.70 -5.09
CA LEU A 80 8.25 -2.41 -6.33
C LEU A 80 7.45 -3.71 -6.38
N SER A 81 7.07 -4.13 -7.59
CA SER A 81 6.47 -5.46 -7.79
C SER A 81 7.46 -6.55 -7.43
N GLU A 82 7.02 -7.57 -6.71
CA GLU A 82 7.83 -8.73 -6.37
C GLU A 82 8.44 -9.37 -7.62
N GLY A 83 9.77 -9.56 -7.63
CA GLY A 83 10.51 -10.14 -8.76
C GLY A 83 10.68 -9.22 -9.97
N GLY A 84 10.26 -7.95 -9.89
CA GLY A 84 10.40 -6.98 -10.97
C GLY A 84 10.93 -5.61 -10.52
N SER A 85 11.05 -4.69 -11.48
CA SER A 85 11.48 -3.30 -11.22
C SER A 85 10.37 -2.27 -11.42
N GLY A 86 9.15 -2.73 -11.74
CA GLY A 86 7.98 -1.87 -11.95
C GLY A 86 7.30 -1.46 -10.65
N VAL A 87 6.48 -0.41 -10.72
CA VAL A 87 5.60 0.01 -9.63
C VAL A 87 4.61 -1.11 -9.32
N GLN A 88 4.48 -1.48 -8.05
CA GLN A 88 3.47 -2.43 -7.64
C GLN A 88 2.09 -1.79 -7.65
N THR A 89 1.14 -2.49 -8.25
CA THR A 89 -0.25 -2.07 -8.31
C THR A 89 -1.17 -3.23 -7.93
N ALA A 90 -2.30 -2.92 -7.29
CA ALA A 90 -3.38 -3.87 -7.05
C ALA A 90 -4.62 -3.43 -7.83
N SER A 91 -5.19 -4.34 -8.60
CA SER A 91 -6.47 -4.12 -9.29
C SER A 91 -7.64 -4.47 -8.39
N TYR A 92 -8.75 -3.77 -8.56
CA TYR A 92 -9.98 -4.06 -7.83
C TYR A 92 -10.55 -5.42 -8.23
N ASN A 93 -10.75 -6.32 -7.26
CA ASN A 93 -11.46 -7.57 -7.47
C ASN A 93 -12.93 -7.38 -7.07
N ALA A 94 -13.85 -7.39 -8.03
CA ALA A 94 -15.28 -7.15 -7.77
C ALA A 94 -15.98 -8.27 -6.99
N TYR A 95 -15.50 -9.53 -7.09
CA TYR A 95 -16.08 -10.67 -6.38
C TYR A 95 -15.81 -10.58 -4.87
N ASN A 96 -14.54 -10.34 -4.51
CA ASN A 96 -14.13 -10.20 -3.11
C ASN A 96 -14.24 -8.77 -2.58
N ARG A 97 -14.38 -7.78 -3.48
CA ARG A 97 -14.37 -6.34 -3.20
C ARG A 97 -13.07 -5.90 -2.55
N THR A 98 -11.94 -6.37 -3.08
CA THR A 98 -10.61 -6.18 -2.46
C THR A 98 -9.55 -5.69 -3.42
N TYR A 99 -8.55 -5.01 -2.86
CA TYR A 99 -7.24 -4.78 -3.46
C TYR A 99 -6.20 -5.55 -2.66
N THR A 100 -5.41 -6.39 -3.33
CA THR A 100 -4.38 -7.21 -2.68
C THR A 100 -3.01 -6.85 -3.23
N PHE A 101 -2.11 -6.45 -2.33
CA PHE A 101 -0.71 -6.15 -2.63
C PHE A 101 0.18 -7.25 -2.08
N ASN A 102 1.18 -7.67 -2.86
CA ASN A 102 2.23 -8.54 -2.34
C ASN A 102 3.35 -7.69 -1.75
N VAL A 103 3.61 -7.80 -0.46
CA VAL A 103 4.59 -6.96 0.25
C VAL A 103 5.71 -7.79 0.88
N THR A 104 5.94 -8.98 0.33
CA THR A 104 6.90 -9.97 0.86
C THR A 104 8.30 -9.37 1.01
N THR A 105 8.85 -8.82 -0.07
CA THR A 105 10.20 -8.25 -0.09
C THR A 105 10.31 -7.00 0.79
N GLU A 106 9.26 -6.17 0.81
CA GLU A 106 9.23 -4.97 1.66
C GLU A 106 9.24 -5.34 3.15
N LEU A 107 8.35 -6.24 3.59
CA LEU A 107 8.31 -6.66 4.99
C LEU A 107 9.58 -7.40 5.40
N GLN A 108 10.14 -8.25 4.53
CA GLN A 108 11.42 -8.91 4.79
C GLN A 108 12.53 -7.88 4.99
N SER A 109 12.58 -6.83 4.16
CA SER A 109 13.58 -5.77 4.26
C SER A 109 13.44 -4.98 5.58
N ILE A 110 12.22 -4.74 6.03
CA ILE A 110 11.94 -4.10 7.33
C ILE A 110 12.39 -4.99 8.49
N LEU A 111 12.02 -6.27 8.48
CA LEU A 111 12.37 -7.22 9.55
C LEU A 111 13.90 -7.43 9.67
N ASN A 112 14.60 -7.43 8.53
CA ASN A 112 16.06 -7.51 8.45
C ASN A 112 16.77 -6.19 8.82
N GLY A 113 16.03 -5.10 9.07
CA GLY A 113 16.60 -3.79 9.39
C GLY A 113 17.23 -3.07 8.20
N ARG A 114 17.01 -3.54 6.96
CA ARG A 114 17.46 -2.86 5.73
C ARG A 114 16.59 -1.68 5.36
N LYS A 115 15.35 -1.65 5.86
CA LYS A 115 14.40 -0.53 5.73
C LYS A 115 13.79 -0.19 7.08
N VAL A 116 13.52 1.10 7.29
CA VAL A 116 12.79 1.58 8.47
C VAL A 116 11.29 1.32 8.29
N ASN A 117 10.61 0.95 9.38
CA ASN A 117 9.17 0.72 9.39
C ASN A 117 8.38 2.04 9.49
N ASN A 118 8.27 2.78 8.38
CA ASN A 118 7.49 4.03 8.32
C ASN A 118 6.06 3.83 7.77
N GLY A 119 5.69 2.60 7.42
CA GLY A 119 4.44 2.29 6.75
C GLY A 119 4.44 2.65 5.26
N PHE A 120 3.25 2.69 4.66
CA PHE A 120 3.03 3.02 3.25
C PHE A 120 1.89 4.02 3.08
N LEU A 121 1.87 4.73 1.94
CA LEU A 121 0.68 5.47 1.50
C LEU A 121 0.01 4.70 0.38
N LEU A 122 -1.27 4.41 0.57
CA LEU A 122 -2.15 3.88 -0.47
C LEU A 122 -2.70 5.04 -1.30
N THR A 123 -2.45 4.97 -2.60
CA THR A 123 -2.77 6.05 -3.53
C THR A 123 -3.39 5.47 -4.81
N PRO A 124 -4.15 6.26 -5.59
CA PRO A 124 -4.48 5.88 -6.96
C PRO A 124 -3.21 5.66 -7.77
N THR A 125 -3.18 4.69 -8.69
CA THR A 125 -2.02 4.52 -9.57
C THR A 125 -1.80 5.81 -10.38
N PRO A 126 -0.62 6.46 -10.27
CA PRO A 126 -0.33 7.65 -11.05
C PRO A 126 -0.11 7.28 -12.52
N THR A 127 -0.65 8.07 -13.45
CA THR A 127 -0.35 7.95 -14.87
C THR A 127 0.87 8.81 -15.22
N THR A 128 1.76 8.30 -16.06
CA THR A 128 2.92 9.05 -16.54
C THR A 128 2.45 10.12 -17.53
N SER A 129 2.86 11.37 -17.32
CA SER A 129 2.67 12.41 -18.32
C SER A 129 3.71 12.25 -19.44
N SER A 130 3.37 12.66 -20.66
CA SER A 130 4.24 12.60 -21.86
C SER A 130 5.59 13.33 -21.74
N THR A 131 5.83 14.03 -20.64
CA THR A 131 7.05 14.80 -20.36
C THR A 131 8.02 14.11 -19.40
N GLY A 132 7.78 12.83 -19.06
CA GLY A 132 8.68 12.05 -18.19
C GLY A 132 8.56 12.36 -16.69
N TYR A 133 7.75 13.33 -16.30
CA TYR A 133 7.41 13.58 -14.90
C TYR A 133 6.26 12.67 -14.45
N THR A 134 6.50 11.88 -13.40
CA THR A 134 5.45 11.15 -12.68
C THR A 134 4.61 12.15 -11.90
N LYS A 135 3.45 12.49 -12.45
CA LYS A 135 2.45 13.33 -11.79
C LYS A 135 1.28 12.45 -11.41
N MET A 136 0.66 12.70 -10.27
CA MET A 136 -0.67 12.16 -9.99
C MET A 136 -1.65 12.95 -10.87
N LEU A 137 -1.85 12.50 -12.11
CA LEU A 137 -2.87 13.08 -12.98
C LEU A 137 -4.21 12.49 -12.55
N SER A 138 -5.09 13.36 -12.11
CA SER A 138 -6.49 13.03 -11.88
C SER A 138 -7.30 13.69 -12.97
N GLU A 139 -7.76 12.89 -13.92
CA GLU A 139 -8.77 13.32 -14.90
C GLU A 139 -10.18 12.92 -14.45
N THR A 140 -10.35 12.30 -13.28
CA THR A 140 -11.65 11.87 -12.78
C THR A 140 -11.70 11.95 -11.26
N ALA A 141 -12.76 12.57 -10.71
CA ALA A 141 -13.05 12.68 -9.27
C ALA A 141 -13.43 11.34 -8.60
N ARG A 142 -12.95 10.23 -9.15
CA ARG A 142 -13.18 8.87 -8.65
C ARG A 142 -12.50 8.69 -7.29
N PHE A 143 -13.21 8.01 -6.41
CA PHE A 143 -12.71 7.65 -5.09
C PHE A 143 -13.11 6.21 -4.76
N THR A 144 -12.32 5.58 -3.91
CA THR A 144 -12.67 4.30 -3.31
C THR A 144 -12.79 4.50 -1.80
N SER A 145 -13.96 4.19 -1.26
CA SER A 145 -14.17 4.00 0.18
C SER A 145 -13.65 2.63 0.59
N LEU A 146 -12.75 2.59 1.57
CA LEU A 146 -12.14 1.39 2.12
C LEU A 146 -12.54 1.21 3.58
N LYS A 147 -12.87 -0.02 3.96
CA LYS A 147 -13.18 -0.39 5.35
C LYS A 147 -11.88 -0.46 6.15
N ALA A 148 -11.60 0.56 6.95
CA ALA A 148 -10.35 0.68 7.70
C ALA A 148 -10.12 -0.54 8.62
N LEU A 149 -11.17 -0.99 9.31
CA LEU A 149 -11.08 -2.10 10.27
C LEU A 149 -11.05 -3.50 9.63
N LYS A 150 -11.36 -3.63 8.34
CA LYS A 150 -11.25 -4.90 7.62
C LYS A 150 -9.97 -5.02 6.80
N THR A 151 -9.17 -3.95 6.76
CA THR A 151 -7.84 -4.00 6.19
C THR A 151 -6.98 -4.95 7.01
N LYS A 152 -6.33 -5.90 6.34
CA LYS A 152 -5.56 -6.97 7.01
C LYS A 152 -4.27 -7.26 6.29
N ILE A 153 -3.27 -7.66 7.06
CA ILE A 153 -2.02 -8.21 6.56
C ILE A 153 -1.97 -9.70 6.86
N ARG A 154 -1.63 -10.50 5.85
CA ARG A 154 -1.42 -11.94 5.98
C ARG A 154 0.07 -12.20 5.78
N ILE A 155 0.72 -12.79 6.78
CA ILE A 155 2.16 -13.07 6.72
C ILE A 155 2.37 -14.57 6.95
N TYR A 156 2.96 -15.23 5.95
CA TYR A 156 3.40 -16.61 6.00
C TYR A 156 4.91 -16.59 6.22
N TYR A 157 5.36 -17.08 7.37
CA TYR A 157 6.76 -16.95 7.77
C TYR A 157 7.26 -18.21 8.47
N SER A 158 8.58 -18.35 8.51
CA SER A 158 9.29 -19.37 9.27
C SER A 158 10.37 -18.73 10.14
N PHE A 159 10.62 -19.32 11.30
CA PHE A 159 11.80 -18.99 12.08
C PHE A 159 13.02 -19.67 11.47
N ILE A 160 14.11 -18.91 11.35
CA ILE A 160 15.38 -19.45 10.88
C ILE A 160 16.40 -19.40 12.02
N ALA A 161 17.26 -20.42 12.07
CA ALA A 161 18.35 -20.48 13.02
C ALA A 161 19.35 -19.33 12.76
N LYS A 162 20.09 -18.96 13.81
CA LYS A 162 21.17 -17.98 13.73
C LYS A 162 22.36 -18.57 12.98
#